data_AF-A0A849Y2C9-F1
#
_entry.id   AF-A0A849Y2C9-F1
#
_cell.length_a   1.000
_cell.length_b   1.000
_cell.length_c   1.000
_cell.angle_alpha   90.00
_cell.angle_beta   90.00
_cell.angle_gamma   90.00
#
_symmetry.space_group_name_H-M   'P 1'
#
loop_
_entity.id
_entity.type
_entity.pdbx_description
1 polymer ?
#
loop_
_entity_poly.entity_id
_entity_poly.type
_entity_poly.pdbx_seq_one_letter_code
_entity_poly.pdbx_strand_id
1 'polypeptide(L)'
;MSSTSSFRSDWKRFLEGRCVVPSLGISLDVSRMNCPQGFFAAKATAMRRAFAAMRRLERGAIANPDEQRRVGHYWLRAPELAPERSLAADI
;
A
#
# COMPACT_ATOMS: atom_id res chain seq x y z
N MET A 1 -30.10 0.12 29.33
CA MET A 1 -30.48 0.46 27.94
C MET A 1 -29.30 1.19 27.27
N SER A 2 -28.29 0.48 26.76
CA SER A 2 -27.15 1.13 26.06
C SER A 2 -26.62 0.35 24.85
N SER A 3 -27.17 -0.81 24.50
CA SER A 3 -26.53 -1.71 23.52
C SER A 3 -26.86 -1.43 22.04
N THR A 4 -27.92 -0.69 21.73
CA THR A 4 -28.36 -0.46 20.33
C THR A 4 -27.56 0.62 19.59
N SER A 5 -26.95 1.56 20.32
CA SER A 5 -26.16 2.64 19.73
C SER A 5 -24.82 2.14 19.16
N SER A 6 -24.15 1.26 19.91
CA SER A 6 -22.82 0.71 19.57
C SER A 6 -22.82 -0.16 18.31
N PHE A 7 -23.86 -0.99 18.12
CA PHE A 7 -23.97 -1.85 16.94
C PHE A 7 -24.10 -1.06 15.64
N ARG A 8 -24.89 0.03 15.64
CA ARG A 8 -25.07 0.89 14.47
C ARG A 8 -23.79 1.63 14.09
N SER A 9 -22.98 2.04 15.09
CA SER A 9 -21.68 2.65 14.82
C SER A 9 -20.65 1.65 14.29
N ASP A 10 -20.65 0.42 14.81
CA ASP A 10 -19.72 -0.63 14.36
C ASP A 10 -20.01 -1.07 12.92
N TRP A 11 -21.28 -1.27 12.57
CA TRP A 11 -21.67 -1.60 11.20
C TRP A 11 -21.30 -0.50 10.20
N LYS A 12 -21.50 0.77 10.57
CA LYS A 12 -21.10 1.91 9.74
C LYS A 12 -19.58 1.92 9.53
N ARG A 13 -18.77 1.73 10.59
CA ARG A 13 -17.30 1.66 10.48
C ARG A 13 -16.83 0.49 9.63
N PHE A 14 -17.53 -0.65 9.69
CA PHE A 14 -17.27 -1.79 8.80
C PHE A 14 -17.45 -1.41 7.33
N LEU A 15 -18.61 -0.82 6.98
CA LEU A 15 -18.88 -0.43 5.60
C LEU A 15 -17.90 0.63 5.07
N GLU A 16 -17.52 1.61 5.90
CA GLU A 16 -16.58 2.67 5.53
C GLU A 16 -15.11 2.20 5.49
N GLY A 17 -14.73 1.25 6.34
CA GLY A 17 -13.35 0.75 6.48
C GLY A 17 -13.04 -0.49 5.63
N ARG A 18 -14.03 -1.05 4.93
CA ARG A 18 -13.87 -2.22 4.08
C ARG A 18 -13.41 -1.83 2.68
N CYS A 19 -12.32 -2.45 2.22
CA CYS A 19 -11.83 -2.39 0.85
C CYS A 19 -11.93 -3.78 0.23
N VAL A 20 -12.62 -3.91 -0.90
CA VAL A 20 -12.71 -5.17 -1.65
C VAL A 20 -11.95 -5.01 -2.95
N VAL A 21 -11.09 -5.97 -3.28
CA VAL A 21 -10.32 -6.04 -4.52
C VAL A 21 -10.73 -7.33 -5.24
N PRO A 22 -11.81 -7.32 -6.03
CA PRO A 22 -12.38 -8.53 -6.63
C PRO A 22 -11.40 -9.24 -7.57
N SER A 23 -10.59 -8.49 -8.31
CA SER A 23 -9.59 -9.04 -9.24
C SER A 23 -8.53 -9.91 -8.55
N LEU A 24 -8.30 -9.69 -7.26
CA LEU A 24 -7.38 -10.49 -6.45
C LEU A 24 -8.11 -11.50 -5.56
N GLY A 25 -9.45 -11.48 -5.51
CA GLY A 25 -10.23 -12.25 -4.55
C GLY A 25 -9.95 -11.86 -3.09
N ILE A 26 -9.46 -10.64 -2.84
CA ILE A 26 -9.05 -10.18 -1.51
C ILE A 26 -10.01 -9.11 -0.99
N SER A 27 -10.31 -9.16 0.30
CA SER A 27 -10.93 -8.05 1.03
C SER A 27 -10.14 -7.71 2.28
N LEU A 28 -9.97 -6.42 2.55
CA LEU A 28 -9.36 -5.87 3.75
C LEU A 28 -10.42 -5.11 4.56
N ASP A 29 -10.55 -5.44 5.83
CA ASP A 29 -11.40 -4.73 6.78
C ASP A 29 -10.53 -4.10 7.87
N VAL A 30 -10.52 -2.76 7.93
CA VAL A 30 -9.77 -2.01 8.96
C VAL A 30 -10.67 -1.47 10.07
N SER A 31 -11.95 -1.83 10.10
CA SER A 31 -12.94 -1.26 11.02
C SER A 31 -12.64 -1.52 12.50
N ARG A 32 -11.86 -2.56 12.81
CA ARG A 32 -11.40 -2.89 14.17
C ARG A 32 -9.97 -2.44 14.45
N MET A 33 -9.30 -1.79 13.51
CA MET A 33 -7.98 -1.20 13.71
C MET A 33 -8.07 0.18 14.37
N ASN A 34 -6.93 0.67 14.86
CA ASN A 34 -6.80 2.00 15.44
C ASN A 34 -6.75 3.11 14.36
N CYS A 35 -7.83 3.18 13.58
CA CYS A 35 -8.05 4.18 12.53
C CYS A 35 -9.27 5.01 12.93
N PRO A 36 -9.09 6.05 13.78
CA PRO A 36 -10.17 6.95 14.15
C PRO A 36 -10.67 7.76 12.94
N GLN A 37 -11.79 8.46 13.11
CA GLN A 37 -12.29 9.38 12.09
C GLN A 37 -11.20 10.39 11.70
N GLY A 38 -11.04 10.62 10.39
CA GLY A 38 -10.01 11.53 9.86
C GLY A 38 -8.60 10.93 9.76
N PHE A 39 -8.37 9.68 10.20
CA PHE A 39 -7.07 9.02 10.13
C PHE A 39 -6.48 9.03 8.71
N PHE A 40 -7.25 8.62 7.69
CA PHE A 40 -6.76 8.57 6.31
C PHE A 40 -6.45 9.96 5.75
N ALA A 41 -7.24 10.98 6.09
CA ALA A 41 -6.97 12.36 5.70
C ALA A 41 -5.63 12.84 6.29
N ALA A 42 -5.39 12.56 7.58
CA ALA A 42 -4.12 12.88 8.24
C ALA A 42 -2.92 12.13 7.63
N LYS A 43 -3.12 10.92 7.08
CA LYS A 43 -2.06 10.13 6.43
C LYS A 43 -1.90 10.40 4.92
N ALA A 44 -2.82 11.14 4.27
CA ALA A 44 -2.83 11.33 2.82
C ALA A 44 -1.50 11.89 2.27
N THR A 45 -0.91 12.87 2.96
CA THR A 45 0.39 13.44 2.55
C THR A 45 1.53 12.45 2.68
N ALA A 46 1.60 11.70 3.78
CA ALA A 46 2.62 10.65 3.95
C ALA A 46 2.49 9.58 2.87
N MET A 47 1.25 9.18 2.53
CA MET A 47 1.05 8.17 1.50
C MET A 47 1.41 8.63 0.09
N ARG A 48 1.15 9.89 -0.27
CA ARG A 48 1.65 10.45 -1.53
C ARG A 48 3.18 10.39 -1.62
N ARG A 49 3.88 10.67 -0.52
CA ARG A 49 5.35 10.57 -0.45
C ARG A 49 5.81 9.11 -0.59
N ALA A 50 5.14 8.17 0.08
CA ALA A 50 5.45 6.75 -0.04
C ALA A 50 5.28 6.25 -1.48
N PHE A 51 4.17 6.58 -2.15
CA PHE A 51 3.96 6.20 -3.56
C PHE A 51 4.99 6.84 -4.50
N ALA A 52 5.41 8.08 -4.25
CA ALA A 52 6.48 8.71 -5.02
C ALA A 52 7.83 8.00 -4.81
N ALA A 53 8.13 7.59 -3.57
CA ALA A 53 9.33 6.83 -3.25
C ALA A 53 9.32 5.43 -3.90
N MET A 54 8.17 4.73 -3.87
CA MET A 54 8.00 3.44 -4.58
C MET A 54 8.28 3.57 -6.07
N ARG A 55 7.71 4.58 -6.75
CA ARG A 55 8.00 4.80 -8.19
C ARG A 55 9.48 5.07 -8.48
N ARG A 56 10.19 5.76 -7.57
CA ARG A 56 11.63 5.97 -7.71
C ARG A 56 12.40 4.67 -7.51
N LEU A 57 12.01 3.87 -6.52
CA LEU A 57 12.58 2.56 -6.24
C LEU A 57 12.44 1.63 -7.45
N GLU A 58 11.23 1.50 -7.97
CA GLU A 58 10.89 0.66 -9.13
C GLU A 58 11.65 1.07 -10.39
N ARG A 59 11.92 2.37 -10.56
CA ARG A 59 12.77 2.92 -11.65
C ARG A 59 14.28 2.79 -11.40
N GLY A 60 14.69 2.05 -10.38
CA GLY A 60 16.11 1.77 -10.13
C GLY A 60 16.87 2.85 -9.37
N ALA A 61 16.19 3.68 -8.56
CA ALA A 61 16.91 4.57 -7.64
C ALA A 61 17.77 3.75 -6.67
N ILE A 62 18.93 4.31 -6.28
CA ILE A 62 19.73 3.78 -5.18
C ILE A 62 18.90 3.92 -3.89
N ALA A 63 18.64 2.79 -3.26
CA ALA A 63 17.82 2.71 -2.05
C ALA A 63 18.56 2.08 -0.88
N ASN A 64 19.64 1.35 -1.15
CA ASN A 64 20.65 1.00 -0.16
C ASN A 64 21.84 1.96 -0.34
N PRO A 65 21.87 3.10 0.38
CA PRO A 65 22.95 4.08 0.25
C PRO A 65 24.29 3.57 0.81
N ASP A 66 24.26 2.67 1.79
CA ASP A 66 25.49 2.14 2.41
C ASP A 66 26.27 1.30 1.41
N GLU A 67 25.58 0.49 0.62
CA GLU A 67 26.18 -0.34 -0.43
C GLU A 67 26.18 0.30 -1.82
N GLN A 68 25.60 1.50 -1.97
CA GLN A 68 25.38 2.16 -3.27
C GLN A 68 24.63 1.27 -4.27
N ARG A 69 23.59 0.57 -3.80
CA ARG A 69 22.83 -0.42 -4.60
C ARG A 69 21.35 -0.09 -4.75
N ARG A 70 20.81 -0.56 -5.88
CA ARG A 70 19.37 -0.62 -6.16
C ARG A 70 18.75 -1.83 -5.45
N VAL A 71 17.45 -1.77 -5.19
CA VAL A 71 16.70 -2.87 -4.56
C VAL A 71 15.60 -3.32 -5.51
N GLY A 72 15.91 -4.34 -6.32
CA GLY A 72 15.20 -4.68 -7.55
C GLY A 72 14.36 -5.96 -7.52
N HIS A 73 14.06 -6.54 -6.36
CA HIS A 73 13.35 -7.84 -6.28
C HIS A 73 11.96 -7.83 -6.93
N TYR A 74 11.36 -6.65 -7.13
CA TYR A 74 10.11 -6.50 -7.88
C TYR A 74 10.28 -6.84 -9.37
N TRP A 75 11.45 -6.61 -9.96
CA TRP A 75 11.72 -6.94 -11.37
C TRP A 75 11.73 -8.44 -11.60
N LEU A 76 12.02 -9.28 -10.60
CA LEU A 76 11.92 -10.74 -10.71
C LEU A 76 10.48 -11.22 -10.97
N ARG A 77 9.47 -10.39 -10.67
CA ARG A 77 8.05 -10.69 -10.91
C ARG A 77 7.46 -9.92 -12.08
N ALA A 78 8.11 -8.83 -12.48
CA ALA A 78 7.71 -7.95 -13.57
C ALA A 78 8.99 -7.39 -14.25
N PRO A 79 9.72 -8.20 -15.03
CA PRO A 79 10.99 -7.81 -15.63
C PRO A 79 10.87 -6.59 -16.55
N GLU A 80 9.70 -6.37 -17.14
CA GLU A 80 9.38 -5.21 -17.98
C GLU A 80 9.47 -3.86 -17.24
N LEU A 81 9.47 -3.88 -15.90
CA LEU A 81 9.67 -2.68 -15.07
C LEU A 81 11.14 -2.41 -14.76
N ALA A 82 12.07 -3.29 -15.16
CA ALA A 82 13.49 -3.08 -14.93
C ALA A 82 13.99 -1.82 -15.67
N PRO A 83 14.87 -1.02 -15.06
CA PRO A 83 15.35 0.24 -15.64
C PRO A 83 16.19 0.04 -16.90
N GLU A 84 16.85 -1.11 -17.05
CA GLU A 84 17.61 -1.47 -18.25
C GLU A 84 17.05 -2.73 -18.92
N ARG A 85 17.01 -2.73 -20.26
CA ARG A 85 16.56 -3.89 -21.05
C ARG A 85 17.43 -5.13 -20.86
N SER A 86 18.74 -4.96 -20.69
CA SER A 86 19.64 -6.09 -20.43
C SER A 86 19.29 -6.74 -19.10
N LEU A 87 19.06 -5.93 -18.06
CA LEU A 87 18.66 -6.43 -16.75
C LEU A 87 17.33 -7.19 -16.80
N ALA A 88 16.36 -6.71 -17.59
CA ALA A 88 15.10 -7.41 -17.81
C ALA A 88 15.28 -8.77 -18.53
N ALA A 89 16.28 -8.91 -19.38
CA ALA A 89 16.55 -10.14 -20.13
C ALA A 89 17.33 -11.18 -19.31
N ASP A 90 18.07 -10.74 -18.29
CA ASP A 90 18.92 -11.57 -17.45
C ASP A 90 18.18 -12.18 -16.25
N ILE A 91 16.93 -11.76 -15.98
CA ILE A 91 16.13 -12.17 -14.81
C ILE A 91 14.89 -12.98 -15.18
#